data_AF-A0A1H0EAM6-F1
#
_entry.id   AF-A0A1H0EAM6-F1
#
_cell.length_a   1.000
_cell.length_b   1.000
_cell.length_c   1.000
_cell.angle_alpha   90.00
_cell.angle_beta   90.00
_cell.angle_gamma   90.00
#
_symmetry.space_group_name_H-M   'P 1'
#
loop_
_entity.id
_entity.type
_entity.pdbx_description
1 polymer ?
#
loop_
_entity_poly.entity_id
_entity_poly.type
_entity_poly.pdbx_seq_one_letter_code
_entity_poly.pdbx_strand_id
1 'polypeptide(L)'
;MTERINGRARAQRNARILRANPVCWLCGNDIDLTLKFPDPFSGVVDHKLALHSGGTEDPGNLAPAHNKCNRDKSDKPFGSVTRRSGSLRRP
;
A
#
# COMPACT_ATOMS: atom_id res chain seq x y z
N MET A 1 -19.63 -10.30 -19.32
CA MET A 1 -19.78 -11.01 -18.03
C MET A 1 -18.45 -10.92 -17.31
N THR A 2 -18.32 -10.00 -16.36
CA THR A 2 -17.06 -9.77 -15.62
C THR A 2 -16.86 -10.92 -14.65
N GLU A 3 -16.02 -11.89 -15.04
CA GLU A 3 -15.67 -13.03 -14.20
C GLU A 3 -15.10 -12.50 -12.88
N ARG A 4 -15.82 -12.73 -11.78
CA ARG A 4 -15.40 -12.36 -10.44
C ARG A 4 -14.23 -13.29 -10.08
N ILE A 5 -13.02 -12.89 -10.44
CA ILE A 5 -11.79 -13.60 -10.12
C ILE A 5 -11.80 -13.91 -8.62
N ASN A 6 -11.85 -15.20 -8.30
CA ASN A 6 -11.95 -15.80 -6.98
C ASN A 6 -11.25 -14.98 -5.87
N GLY A 7 -12.01 -14.23 -5.07
CA GLY A 7 -11.47 -13.34 -4.02
C GLY A 7 -10.55 -14.05 -3.01
N ARG A 8 -10.72 -15.37 -2.83
CA ARG A 8 -9.85 -16.22 -2.00
C ARG A 8 -8.42 -16.34 -2.52
N ALA A 9 -8.23 -16.43 -3.85
CA ALA A 9 -6.91 -16.57 -4.45
C ALA A 9 -6.09 -15.27 -4.28
N ARG A 10 -6.76 -14.12 -4.43
CA ARG A 10 -6.18 -12.80 -4.18
C ARG A 10 -5.82 -12.62 -2.70
N ALA A 11 -6.70 -13.02 -1.78
CA ALA A 11 -6.43 -12.95 -0.35
C ALA A 11 -5.22 -13.81 0.06
N GLN A 12 -5.12 -15.04 -0.46
CA GLN A 12 -3.97 -15.93 -0.20
C GLN A 12 -2.66 -15.36 -0.77
N ARG A 13 -2.69 -14.83 -2.01
CA ARG A 13 -1.54 -14.14 -2.60
C ARG A 13 -1.09 -12.97 -1.74
N ASN A 14 -2.01 -12.13 -1.32
CA ASN A 14 -1.71 -10.96 -0.51
C ASN A 14 -1.10 -11.36 0.84
N ALA A 15 -1.68 -12.35 1.51
CA ALA A 15 -1.15 -12.89 2.75
C ALA A 15 0.29 -13.44 2.58
N ARG A 16 0.60 -14.07 1.44
CA ARG A 16 1.95 -14.57 1.15
C ARG A 16 2.96 -13.43 1.00
N ILE A 17 2.60 -12.35 0.31
CA ILE A 17 3.46 -11.16 0.13
C ILE A 17 3.72 -10.49 1.48
N LEU A 18 2.67 -10.30 2.27
CA LEU A 18 2.74 -9.71 3.62
C LEU A 18 3.60 -10.54 4.58
N ARG A 19 3.49 -11.87 4.53
CA ARG A 19 4.33 -12.77 5.35
C ARG A 19 5.79 -12.83 4.89
N ALA A 20 6.05 -12.65 3.60
CA ALA A 20 7.41 -12.67 3.07
C ALA A 20 8.21 -11.42 3.49
N ASN A 21 7.55 -10.27 3.58
CA ASN A 21 8.17 -9.03 4.04
C ASN A 21 7.15 -8.16 4.79
N PRO A 22 7.02 -8.28 6.12
CA PRO A 22 6.05 -7.52 6.91
C PRO A 22 6.54 -6.10 7.20
N VAL A 23 7.18 -5.43 6.25
CA VAL A 23 7.66 -4.05 6.40
C VAL A 23 6.89 -3.15 5.45
N CYS A 24 6.25 -2.13 5.98
CA CYS A 24 5.50 -1.17 5.20
C CYS A 24 6.45 -0.33 4.33
N TRP A 25 6.32 -0.43 3.01
CA TRP A 25 7.20 0.31 2.09
C TRP A 25 6.96 1.84 2.10
N LEU A 26 5.82 2.28 2.64
CA LEU A 26 5.45 3.70 2.70
C LEU A 26 6.00 4.42 3.93
N CYS A 27 5.93 3.78 5.10
CA CYS A 27 6.37 4.38 6.36
C CYS A 27 7.65 3.74 6.93
N GLY A 28 8.05 2.55 6.46
CA GLY A 28 9.21 1.82 6.94
C GLY A 28 8.99 0.99 8.20
N ASN A 29 7.80 1.06 8.83
CA ASN A 29 7.50 0.30 10.06
C ASN A 29 7.03 -1.12 9.76
N ASP A 30 7.20 -2.01 10.74
CA ASP A 30 6.65 -3.35 10.68
C ASP A 30 5.11 -3.34 10.63
N ILE A 31 4.57 -4.35 9.95
CA ILE A 31 3.15 -4.60 9.80
C ILE A 31 2.79 -5.72 10.76
N ASP A 32 1.88 -5.42 11.68
CA ASP A 32 1.31 -6.44 12.54
C ASP A 32 0.35 -7.33 11.73
N LEU A 33 0.80 -8.55 11.43
CA LEU A 33 0.04 -9.56 10.70
C LEU A 33 -1.06 -10.24 11.54
N THR A 34 -1.11 -9.96 12.85
CA THR A 34 -2.19 -10.44 13.73
C THR A 34 -3.47 -9.63 13.56
N LEU A 35 -3.35 -8.38 13.10
CA LEU A 35 -4.46 -7.49 12.86
C LEU A 35 -5.22 -7.86 11.60
N LYS A 36 -6.54 -8.00 11.74
CA LYS A 36 -7.45 -8.29 10.61
C LYS A 36 -8.01 -6.99 10.03
N PHE A 37 -8.31 -7.00 8.74
CA PHE A 37 -9.11 -5.93 8.12
C PHE A 37 -10.45 -5.80 8.88
N PRO A 38 -10.94 -4.57 9.18
CA PRO A 38 -10.60 -3.26 8.61
C PRO A 38 -9.59 -2.40 9.41
N ASP A 39 -8.79 -2.99 10.29
CA ASP A 39 -7.92 -2.23 11.19
C ASP A 39 -6.96 -1.28 10.44
N PRO A 40 -6.70 -0.05 10.92
CA PRO A 40 -5.79 0.89 10.25
C PRO A 40 -4.35 0.36 10.11
N PHE A 41 -3.87 -0.45 11.05
CA PHE A 41 -2.54 -1.05 11.00
C PHE A 41 -2.53 -2.44 10.35
N SER A 42 -3.67 -2.93 9.88
CA SER A 42 -3.72 -4.19 9.13
C SER A 42 -2.90 -4.08 7.84
N GLY A 43 -2.22 -5.18 7.51
CA GLY A 43 -1.41 -5.28 6.30
C GLY A 43 -2.26 -5.40 5.04
N VAL A 44 -1.97 -4.56 4.05
CA VAL A 44 -2.53 -4.61 2.70
C VAL A 44 -1.42 -4.66 1.66
N VAL A 45 -1.74 -5.10 0.45
CA VAL A 45 -0.79 -5.07 -0.68
C VAL A 45 -1.14 -3.91 -1.58
N ASP A 46 -0.21 -2.98 -1.71
CA ASP A 46 -0.29 -1.80 -2.57
C ASP A 46 0.57 -1.98 -3.84
N HIS A 47 0.23 -1.25 -4.89
CA HIS A 47 1.03 -1.16 -6.10
C HIS A 47 1.98 0.05 -6.00
N LYS A 48 3.28 -0.18 -6.12
CA LYS A 48 4.30 0.88 -6.10
C LYS A 48 4.01 1.92 -7.19
N LEU A 49 3.79 1.44 -8.42
CA LEU A 49 3.27 2.21 -9.54
C LEU A 49 1.78 1.90 -9.72
N ALA A 50 0.95 2.94 -9.77
CA ALA A 50 -0.45 2.81 -10.07
C ALA A 50 -0.66 2.20 -11.46
N LEU A 51 -1.67 1.34 -11.61
CA LEU A 51 -2.01 0.71 -12.90
C LEU A 51 -2.28 1.76 -13.98
N HIS A 52 -2.89 2.89 -13.60
CA HIS A 52 -3.19 4.00 -14.51
C HIS A 52 -1.94 4.69 -15.07
N SER A 53 -0.82 4.63 -14.34
CA SER A 53 0.48 5.19 -14.76
C SER A 53 1.37 4.15 -15.46
N GLY A 54 0.83 2.99 -15.85
CA GLY A 54 1.59 1.91 -16.50
C GLY A 54 2.18 0.87 -15.54
N GLY A 55 1.72 0.84 -14.28
CA GLY A 55 2.08 -0.23 -13.35
C GLY A 55 1.51 -1.60 -13.77
N THR A 56 2.29 -2.66 -13.61
CA THR A 56 1.83 -4.04 -13.83
C THR A 56 1.39 -4.71 -12.53
N GLU A 57 0.60 -5.79 -12.60
CA GLU A 57 0.28 -6.62 -11.43
C GLU A 57 1.42 -7.57 -11.02
N ASP A 58 2.65 -7.31 -11.47
CA ASP A 58 3.81 -8.12 -11.16
C ASP A 58 4.13 -8.11 -9.66
N PRO A 59 4.63 -9.24 -9.12
CA PRO A 59 5.10 -9.32 -7.74
C PRO A 59 6.20 -8.30 -7.42
N GLY A 60 6.94 -7.77 -8.42
CA GLY A 60 7.91 -6.69 -8.22
C GLY A 60 7.29 -5.30 -8.01
N ASN A 61 6.11 -5.06 -8.60
CA ASN A 61 5.35 -3.82 -8.42
C ASN A 61 4.47 -3.85 -7.16
N LEU A 62 4.18 -5.04 -6.63
CA LEU A 62 3.40 -5.19 -5.40
C LEU A 62 4.29 -5.04 -4.17
N ALA A 63 3.80 -4.29 -3.20
CA ALA A 63 4.51 -4.05 -1.96
C ALA A 63 3.57 -4.07 -0.74
N PRO A 64 4.04 -4.58 0.40
CA PRO A 64 3.27 -4.60 1.63
C PRO A 64 3.19 -3.20 2.26
N ALA A 65 2.00 -2.75 2.59
CA ALA A 65 1.73 -1.45 3.20
C ALA A 65 0.68 -1.57 4.31
N HIS A 66 0.64 -0.65 5.28
CA HIS A 66 -0.49 -0.57 6.20
C HIS A 66 -1.74 -0.06 5.48
N ASN A 67 -2.92 -0.51 5.91
CA ASN A 67 -4.20 -0.05 5.39
C ASN A 67 -4.35 1.48 5.51
N LYS A 68 -3.92 2.07 6.64
CA LYS A 68 -3.90 3.52 6.85
C LYS A 68 -2.96 4.23 5.87
N CYS A 69 -1.72 3.75 5.72
CA CYS A 69 -0.74 4.35 4.82
C CYS A 69 -1.17 4.27 3.36
N ASN A 70 -1.73 3.13 2.96
CA ASN A 70 -2.30 2.93 1.63
C ASN A 70 -3.48 3.90 1.38
N ARG A 71 -4.35 4.07 2.37
CA ARG A 71 -5.49 5.00 2.28
C ARG A 71 -5.07 6.47 2.25
N ASP A 72 -4.00 6.83 2.96
CA ASP A 72 -3.42 8.17 2.95
C ASP A 72 -2.74 8.51 1.60
N LYS A 73 -2.00 7.54 1.05
CA LYS A 73 -1.39 7.62 -0.29
C LYS A 73 -2.46 7.78 -1.37
N SER A 74 -3.51 6.97 -1.32
CA SER A 74 -4.60 6.99 -2.31
C SER A 74 -4.02 6.92 -3.75
N ASP A 75 -4.48 7.75 -4.67
CA ASP A 75 -3.95 7.83 -6.05
C ASP A 75 -2.70 8.72 -6.19
N LYS A 76 -2.17 9.29 -5.10
CA LYS A 76 -1.05 10.23 -5.20
C LYS A 76 0.24 9.47 -5.51
N PRO A 77 1.01 9.86 -6.54
CA PRO A 77 2.33 9.29 -6.75
C PRO A 77 3.20 9.59 -5.52
N PHE A 78 3.91 8.57 -5.04
CA PHE A 78 4.89 8.70 -3.97
C PHE A 78 6.03 9.59 -4.48
N GLY A 79 5.85 10.91 -4.39
CA GLY A 79 6.68 11.90 -5.08
C GLY A 79 6.08 13.30 -5.16
N SER A 80 4.77 13.48 -5.02
CA SER A 80 4.15 14.82 -4.95
C SER A 80 3.80 15.25 -3.52
N VAL A 81 4.58 14.85 -2.53
CA VAL A 81 4.73 15.73 -1.35
C VAL A 81 5.67 16.84 -1.80
N THR A 82 5.12 17.80 -2.55
CA THR A 82 5.58 19.17 -2.37
C THR A 82 5.30 19.45 -0.90
N ARG A 83 6.33 19.31 -0.05
CA ARG A 83 6.28 19.90 1.29
C ARG A 83 6.10 21.39 1.07
N ARG A 84 4.86 21.87 1.01
CA ARG A 84 4.58 23.23 1.43
C ARG A 84 4.60 23.15 2.95
N SER A 85 5.80 23.07 3.51
CA SER A 85 6.01 23.43 4.90
C SER A 85 5.57 24.89 5.03
N GLY A 86 4.29 25.09 5.33
CA GLY A 86 3.74 26.38 5.68
C GLY A 86 4.25 26.77 7.06
N SER A 87 5.50 27.21 7.15
CA SER A 87 6.06 27.79 8.38
C SER A 87 7.49 28.33 8.17
N LEU A 88 7.68 29.24 7.22
CA LEU A 88 8.73 30.27 7.33
C LEU A 88 8.05 31.63 7.46
N ARG A 89 7.57 31.94 8.67
CA ARG A 89 7.45 33.35 9.07
C ARG A 89 8.89 33.85 9.17
N ARG A 90 9.31 34.68 8.21
CA ARG A 90 10.54 35.47 8.34
C ARG A 90 10.24 36.73 9.16
N PRO A 91 11.17 37.19 10.02
CA PRO A 91 10.99 38.35 10.89
C PRO A 91 10.83 39.66 10.10
#